data_AF-A0A2D9B9V7-F1
#
_entry.id   AF-A0A2D9B9V7-F1
#
_cell.length_a   1.000
_cell.length_b   1.000
_cell.length_c   1.000
_cell.angle_alpha   90.00
_cell.angle_beta   90.00
_cell.angle_gamma   90.00
#
_symmetry.space_group_name_H-M   'P 1'
#
loop_
_entity.id
_entity.type
_entity.pdbx_description
1 polymer ?
#
loop_
_entity_poly.entity_id
_entity_poly.type
_entity_poly.pdbx_seq_one_letter_code
_entity_poly.pdbx_strand_id
1 'polypeptide(L)'
;MVDITLLTCKAYLHPKPGNAYVENIFQEYHLLKEALEGEGLTVARTNWDDPEYDWSQTRAVVFRTVWDYFERFNEFLSWLQEVEKKTQLINPYSLLSWNVDKHYLKDLAAKGIQIIPTHFVDRGKHERLSQICEQHQWKDIVIKPAVSGAAFLTYKIEANEIPKKEGLFQQLVTERDMLVQEYQETITEMGEASLMVFNGQYTHAILKKAKAGD
;
A
#
# COMPACT_ATOMS: atom_id res chain seq x y z
N MET A 1 -29.92 -0.21 8.13
CA MET A 1 -28.93 0.23 7.14
C MET A 1 -27.92 1.09 7.86
N VAL A 2 -26.63 0.78 7.71
CA VAL A 2 -25.49 1.54 8.25
C VAL A 2 -25.11 2.63 7.26
N ASP A 3 -24.74 3.82 7.73
CA ASP A 3 -24.31 4.90 6.82
C ASP A 3 -22.88 4.69 6.33
N ILE A 4 -21.94 4.40 7.23
CA ILE A 4 -20.53 4.20 6.90
C ILE A 4 -19.99 2.90 7.51
N THR A 5 -19.38 2.05 6.69
CA THR A 5 -18.60 0.90 7.15
C THR A 5 -17.11 1.17 6.98
N LEU A 6 -16.36 1.15 8.09
CA LEU A 6 -14.91 1.28 8.12
C LEU A 6 -14.26 -0.10 7.95
N LEU A 7 -13.45 -0.28 6.90
CA LEU A 7 -12.81 -1.55 6.59
C LEU A 7 -11.45 -1.74 7.22
N THR A 8 -11.20 -2.99 7.58
CA THR A 8 -9.90 -3.50 8.00
C THR A 8 -9.64 -4.86 7.35
N CYS A 9 -8.47 -5.47 7.59
CA CYS A 9 -8.29 -6.91 7.48
C CYS A 9 -8.60 -7.61 8.81
N LYS A 10 -8.79 -8.93 8.74
CA LYS A 10 -9.13 -9.79 9.89
C LYS A 10 -8.15 -9.64 11.06
N ALA A 11 -6.86 -9.45 10.78
CA ALA A 11 -5.82 -9.30 11.79
C ALA A 11 -6.03 -8.10 12.72
N TYR A 12 -6.69 -7.03 12.26
CA TYR A 12 -6.95 -5.83 13.05
C TYR A 12 -8.42 -5.62 13.42
N LEU A 13 -9.32 -6.57 13.12
CA LEU A 13 -10.73 -6.45 13.53
C LEU A 13 -10.89 -6.58 15.06
N HIS A 14 -10.28 -7.62 15.65
CA HIS A 14 -10.30 -7.89 17.09
C HIS A 14 -8.92 -8.33 17.63
N PRO A 15 -7.87 -7.51 17.50
CA PRO A 15 -6.54 -7.87 17.97
C PRO A 15 -6.46 -7.80 19.49
N LYS A 16 -5.49 -8.53 20.06
CA LYS A 16 -5.20 -8.49 21.49
C LYS A 16 -4.57 -7.14 21.86
N PRO A 17 -4.98 -6.49 22.97
CA PRO A 17 -4.31 -5.31 23.50
C PRO A 17 -2.84 -5.58 23.89
N GLY A 18 -2.05 -4.52 24.08
CA GLY A 18 -0.66 -4.63 24.55
C GLY A 18 0.41 -4.41 23.47
N ASN A 19 0.00 -3.90 22.30
CA ASN A 19 0.92 -3.47 21.24
C ASN A 19 0.57 -2.03 20.85
N ALA A 20 1.47 -1.09 21.12
CA ALA A 20 1.28 0.34 20.82
C ALA A 20 0.91 0.59 19.34
N TYR A 21 1.42 -0.22 18.41
CA TYR A 21 1.05 -0.13 16.99
C TYR A 21 -0.44 -0.43 16.77
N VAL A 22 -0.94 -1.50 17.39
CA VAL A 22 -2.33 -1.92 17.31
C VAL A 22 -3.24 -0.92 18.05
N GLU A 23 -2.81 -0.44 19.22
CA GLU A 23 -3.53 0.57 19.98
C GLU A 23 -3.71 1.86 19.17
N ASN A 24 -2.69 2.28 18.43
CA ASN A 24 -2.78 3.44 17.54
C ASN A 24 -3.80 3.25 16.40
N ILE A 25 -3.90 2.04 15.82
CA ILE A 25 -4.93 1.71 14.81
C ILE A 25 -6.33 1.85 15.41
N PHE A 26 -6.53 1.36 16.63
CA PHE A 26 -7.82 1.44 17.31
C PHE A 26 -8.16 2.86 17.73
N GLN A 27 -7.17 3.63 18.19
CA GLN A 27 -7.35 5.04 18.49
C GLN A 27 -7.79 5.81 17.24
N GLU A 28 -7.17 5.59 16.09
CA GLU A 28 -7.59 6.19 14.81
C GLU A 28 -9.03 5.79 14.44
N TYR A 29 -9.37 4.50 14.55
CA TYR A 29 -10.73 4.02 14.33
C TYR A 29 -11.74 4.72 15.24
N HIS A 30 -11.45 4.83 16.54
CA HIS A 30 -12.35 5.47 17.51
C HIS A 30 -12.54 6.95 17.20
N LEU A 31 -11.46 7.69 16.90
CA LEU A 31 -11.55 9.10 16.52
C LEU A 31 -12.38 9.31 15.25
N LEU A 32 -12.20 8.47 14.23
CA LEU A 32 -12.98 8.56 13.00
C LEU A 32 -14.46 8.20 13.23
N LYS A 33 -14.72 7.13 14.00
CA LYS A 33 -16.08 6.73 14.36
C LYS A 33 -16.81 7.83 15.12
N GLU A 34 -16.19 8.39 16.16
CA GLU A 34 -16.77 9.46 16.98
C GLU A 34 -17.07 10.71 16.14
N ALA A 35 -16.17 11.09 15.22
CA ALA A 35 -16.38 12.22 14.33
C ALA A 35 -17.60 11.99 13.40
N LEU A 36 -17.71 10.80 12.80
CA LEU A 36 -18.85 10.47 11.92
C LEU A 36 -20.18 10.38 12.68
N GLU A 37 -20.17 9.78 13.88
CA GLU A 37 -21.36 9.73 14.74
C GLU A 37 -21.76 11.11 15.28
N GLY A 38 -20.79 12.00 15.50
CA GLY A 38 -21.04 13.41 15.82
C GLY A 38 -21.79 14.16 14.72
N GLU A 39 -21.63 13.75 13.46
CA GLU A 39 -22.40 14.23 12.31
C GLU A 39 -23.74 13.50 12.13
N GLY A 40 -24.13 12.63 13.08
CA GLY A 40 -25.38 11.88 13.07
C GLY A 40 -25.39 10.64 12.16
N LEU A 41 -24.22 10.17 11.71
CA LEU A 41 -24.10 8.97 10.87
C LEU A 41 -23.95 7.71 11.72
N THR A 42 -24.58 6.62 11.29
CA THR A 42 -24.37 5.29 11.87
C THR A 42 -23.11 4.65 11.30
N VAL A 43 -22.23 4.14 12.19
CA VAL A 43 -20.92 3.61 11.80
C VAL A 43 -20.77 2.15 12.21
N ALA A 44 -20.33 1.31 11.28
CA ALA A 44 -19.90 -0.07 11.54
C ALA A 44 -18.43 -0.27 11.18
N ARG A 45 -17.87 -1.40 11.63
CA ARG A 45 -16.52 -1.84 11.28
C ARG A 45 -16.53 -3.34 11.03
N THR A 46 -15.90 -3.78 9.95
CA THR A 46 -15.68 -5.21 9.65
C THR A 46 -14.41 -5.41 8.83
N ASN A 47 -13.98 -6.66 8.67
CA ASN A 47 -12.96 -7.02 7.69
C ASN A 47 -13.55 -7.13 6.28
N TRP A 48 -12.75 -6.81 5.26
CA TRP A 48 -13.22 -6.82 3.86
C TRP A 48 -13.72 -8.20 3.41
N ASP A 49 -13.11 -9.28 3.87
CA ASP A 49 -13.43 -10.66 3.53
C ASP A 49 -14.40 -11.34 4.51
N ASP A 50 -15.24 -10.58 5.22
CA ASP A 50 -16.30 -11.12 6.09
C ASP A 50 -17.44 -11.73 5.26
N PRO A 51 -17.62 -13.07 5.25
CA PRO A 51 -18.64 -13.73 4.44
C PRO A 51 -20.07 -13.48 4.93
N GLU A 52 -20.23 -13.09 6.21
CA GLU A 52 -21.54 -12.87 6.83
C GLU A 52 -22.00 -11.40 6.72
N TYR A 53 -21.14 -10.51 6.23
CA TYR A 53 -21.45 -9.09 6.11
C TYR A 53 -22.23 -8.78 4.83
N ASP A 54 -23.49 -8.36 4.99
CA ASP A 54 -24.31 -7.92 3.86
C ASP A 54 -23.96 -6.48 3.45
N TRP A 55 -23.12 -6.35 2.41
CA TRP A 55 -22.72 -5.07 1.85
C TRP A 55 -23.87 -4.22 1.31
N SER A 56 -25.04 -4.80 1.00
CA SER A 56 -26.22 -4.01 0.59
C SER A 56 -26.86 -3.23 1.74
N GLN A 57 -26.50 -3.56 3.00
CA GLN A 57 -26.99 -2.90 4.21
C GLN A 57 -26.11 -1.73 4.66
N THR A 58 -25.07 -1.37 3.90
CA THR A 58 -24.25 -0.19 4.15
C THR A 58 -24.32 0.78 2.99
N ARG A 59 -24.45 2.08 3.27
CA ARG A 59 -24.54 3.11 2.24
C ARG A 59 -23.19 3.39 1.59
N ALA A 60 -22.13 3.46 2.39
CA ALA A 60 -20.78 3.66 1.89
C ALA A 60 -19.69 2.99 2.72
N VAL A 61 -18.56 2.75 2.09
CA VAL A 61 -17.42 2.02 2.64
C VAL A 61 -16.14 2.86 2.57
N VAL A 62 -15.37 2.88 3.67
CA VAL A 62 -14.08 3.57 3.78
C VAL A 62 -12.98 2.56 4.08
N PHE A 63 -11.94 2.54 3.26
CA PHE A 63 -10.77 1.68 3.44
C PHE A 63 -9.83 2.27 4.49
N ARG A 64 -9.52 1.51 5.56
CA ARG A 64 -8.50 1.87 6.55
C ARG A 64 -7.32 0.88 6.47
N THR A 65 -7.40 -0.21 7.23
CA THR A 65 -6.27 -1.13 7.49
C THR A 65 -6.43 -2.47 6.77
N VAL A 66 -6.71 -2.43 5.46
CA VAL A 66 -6.83 -3.62 4.59
C VAL A 66 -5.44 -4.12 4.17
N TRP A 67 -4.51 -4.22 5.12
CA TRP A 67 -3.08 -4.42 4.86
C TRP A 67 -2.67 -5.87 4.65
N ASP A 68 -3.60 -6.72 4.21
CA ASP A 68 -3.35 -8.09 3.73
C ASP A 68 -3.62 -8.25 2.23
N TYR A 69 -4.13 -7.20 1.57
CA TYR A 69 -4.58 -7.28 0.17
C TYR A 69 -3.46 -7.69 -0.78
N PHE A 70 -2.21 -7.30 -0.53
CA PHE A 70 -1.07 -7.60 -1.41
C PHE A 70 -0.63 -9.06 -1.32
N GLU A 71 -0.97 -9.77 -0.24
CA GLU A 71 -0.79 -11.22 -0.11
C GLU A 71 -1.91 -11.97 -0.84
N ARG A 72 -3.11 -11.38 -0.86
CA ARG A 72 -4.36 -11.98 -1.39
C ARG A 72 -4.90 -11.21 -2.59
N PHE A 73 -4.02 -10.72 -3.45
CA PHE A 73 -4.37 -9.68 -4.44
C PHE A 73 -5.54 -10.05 -5.36
N ASN A 74 -5.54 -11.27 -5.91
CA ASN A 74 -6.60 -11.73 -6.80
C ASN A 74 -7.96 -11.84 -6.09
N GLU A 75 -7.94 -12.30 -4.84
CA GLU A 75 -9.13 -12.41 -3.99
C GLU A 75 -9.67 -11.01 -3.65
N PHE A 76 -8.79 -10.09 -3.24
CA PHE A 76 -9.14 -8.71 -2.94
C PHE A 76 -9.72 -8.00 -4.17
N LEU A 77 -9.12 -8.14 -5.35
CA LEU A 77 -9.61 -7.51 -6.57
C LEU A 77 -10.99 -8.06 -6.97
N SER A 78 -11.19 -9.38 -6.81
CA SER A 78 -12.49 -10.02 -7.09
C SER A 78 -13.56 -9.53 -6.12
N TRP A 79 -13.24 -9.44 -4.83
CA TRP A 79 -14.12 -8.85 -3.83
C TRP A 79 -14.45 -7.39 -4.16
N LEU A 80 -13.44 -6.59 -4.56
CA LEU A 80 -13.62 -5.18 -4.87
C LEU A 80 -14.61 -4.96 -6.03
N GLN A 81 -14.54 -5.82 -7.06
CA GLN A 81 -15.49 -5.82 -8.19
C GLN A 81 -16.93 -6.16 -7.76
N GLU A 82 -17.09 -7.04 -6.78
CA GLU A 82 -18.41 -7.45 -6.30
C GLU A 82 -19.02 -6.44 -5.33
N VAL A 83 -18.22 -5.86 -4.43
CA VAL A 83 -18.71 -4.94 -3.42
C VAL A 83 -19.11 -3.58 -4.02
N GLU A 84 -18.42 -3.09 -5.05
CA GLU A 84 -18.77 -1.83 -5.72
C GLU A 84 -20.20 -1.87 -6.29
N LYS A 85 -20.69 -3.04 -6.69
CA LYS A 85 -22.05 -3.22 -7.21
C LYS A 85 -23.12 -3.13 -6.12
N LYS A 86 -22.74 -3.25 -4.84
CA LYS A 86 -23.65 -3.38 -3.69
C LYS A 86 -23.70 -2.12 -2.84
N THR A 87 -22.63 -1.34 -2.80
CA THR A 87 -22.50 -0.15 -1.95
C THR A 87 -21.54 0.86 -2.56
N GLN A 88 -21.60 2.11 -2.09
CA GLN A 88 -20.66 3.14 -2.51
C GLN A 88 -19.28 2.91 -1.91
N LEU A 89 -18.25 2.83 -2.75
CA LEU A 89 -16.87 2.94 -2.29
C LEU A 89 -16.46 4.41 -2.26
N ILE A 90 -16.06 4.93 -1.09
CA ILE A 90 -15.66 6.34 -0.96
C ILE A 90 -14.47 6.67 -1.88
N ASN A 91 -13.52 5.74 -1.98
CA ASN A 91 -12.59 5.70 -3.11
C ASN A 91 -13.18 4.75 -4.16
N PRO A 92 -13.54 5.23 -5.37
CA PRO A 92 -14.18 4.39 -6.38
C PRO A 92 -13.25 3.26 -6.84
N TYR A 93 -13.83 2.18 -7.38
CA TYR A 93 -13.06 1.02 -7.87
C TYR A 93 -11.95 1.42 -8.83
N SER A 94 -12.24 2.30 -9.78
CA SER A 94 -11.25 2.77 -10.77
C SER A 94 -10.01 3.38 -10.12
N LEU A 95 -10.18 4.14 -9.02
CA LEU A 95 -9.07 4.72 -8.28
C LEU A 95 -8.32 3.65 -7.49
N LEU A 96 -9.04 2.77 -6.80
CA LEU A 96 -8.45 1.70 -6.00
C LEU A 96 -7.65 0.73 -6.87
N SER A 97 -8.24 0.21 -7.94
CA SER A 97 -7.60 -0.71 -8.89
C SER A 97 -6.38 -0.09 -9.59
N TRP A 98 -6.40 1.22 -9.83
CA TRP A 98 -5.25 1.94 -10.37
C TRP A 98 -4.13 2.12 -9.33
N ASN A 99 -4.49 2.48 -8.08
CA ASN A 99 -3.50 2.83 -7.05
C ASN A 99 -2.85 1.63 -6.35
N VAL A 100 -3.53 0.48 -6.27
CA VAL A 100 -3.00 -0.72 -5.59
C VAL A 100 -1.74 -1.30 -6.27
N ASP A 101 -1.54 -1.00 -7.55
CA ASP A 101 -0.39 -1.41 -8.35
C ASP A 101 0.50 -0.19 -8.67
N LYS A 102 1.76 -0.21 -8.21
CA LYS A 102 2.74 0.86 -8.40
C LYS A 102 3.11 1.17 -9.85
N HIS A 103 2.58 0.43 -10.83
CA HIS A 103 2.60 0.87 -12.23
C HIS A 103 1.96 2.25 -12.45
N TYR A 104 1.09 2.72 -11.54
CA TYR A 104 0.59 4.10 -11.56
C TYR A 104 1.71 5.16 -11.57
N LEU A 105 2.91 4.82 -11.10
CA LEU A 105 4.07 5.72 -11.14
C LEU A 105 4.43 6.10 -12.58
N LYS A 106 4.23 5.21 -13.57
CA LYS A 106 4.44 5.52 -15.00
C LYS A 106 3.50 6.63 -15.45
N ASP A 107 2.24 6.57 -15.03
CA ASP A 107 1.22 7.59 -15.37
C ASP A 107 1.50 8.93 -14.71
N LEU A 108 2.00 8.91 -13.46
CA LEU A 108 2.42 10.13 -12.76
C LEU A 108 3.62 10.78 -13.46
N ALA A 109 4.64 9.98 -13.83
CA ALA A 109 5.80 10.46 -14.58
C ALA A 109 5.40 11.04 -15.94
N ALA A 110 4.49 10.38 -16.67
CA ALA A 110 3.96 10.87 -17.94
C ALA A 110 3.20 12.21 -17.81
N LYS A 111 2.70 12.54 -16.62
CA LYS A 111 2.08 13.83 -16.28
C LYS A 111 3.08 14.87 -15.75
N GLY A 112 4.37 14.57 -15.76
CA GLY A 112 5.43 15.47 -15.29
C GLY A 112 5.62 15.50 -13.78
N ILE A 113 5.03 14.56 -13.04
CA ILE A 113 5.29 14.41 -11.59
C ILE A 113 6.60 13.66 -11.41
N GLN A 114 7.51 14.24 -10.63
CA GLN A 114 8.78 13.61 -10.31
C GLN A 114 8.55 12.37 -9.43
N ILE A 115 9.05 11.24 -9.90
CA ILE A 115 9.06 9.97 -9.16
C ILE A 115 10.51 9.52 -8.98
N ILE A 116 10.74 8.56 -8.07
CA ILE A 116 12.02 7.85 -8.03
C ILE A 116 12.21 7.14 -9.38
N PRO A 117 13.38 7.26 -10.04
CA PRO A 117 13.70 6.48 -11.23
C PRO A 117 13.40 5.00 -10.98
N THR A 118 12.53 4.43 -11.82
CA THR A 118 11.98 3.09 -11.61
C THR A 118 12.10 2.26 -12.87
N HIS A 119 12.73 1.10 -12.74
CA HIS A 119 12.74 0.06 -13.76
C HIS A 119 11.74 -1.02 -13.34
N PHE A 120 10.84 -1.40 -14.25
CA PHE A 120 9.78 -2.37 -13.99
C PHE A 120 10.10 -3.68 -14.73
N VAL A 121 10.00 -4.80 -14.03
CA VAL A 121 10.21 -6.14 -14.57
C VAL A 121 8.93 -6.93 -14.40
N ASP A 122 8.29 -7.26 -15.53
CA ASP A 122 7.04 -8.01 -15.53
C ASP A 122 7.28 -9.45 -15.05
N ARG A 123 6.27 -10.03 -14.42
CA ARG A 123 6.28 -11.41 -13.93
C ARG A 123 6.70 -12.38 -15.03
N GLY A 124 7.66 -13.24 -14.72
CA GLY A 124 8.20 -14.26 -15.62
C GLY A 124 9.20 -13.73 -16.65
N LYS A 125 9.51 -12.44 -16.66
CA LYS A 125 10.62 -11.91 -17.46
C LYS A 125 11.95 -12.21 -16.78
N HIS A 126 12.96 -12.45 -17.60
CA HIS A 126 14.31 -12.68 -17.12
C HIS A 126 15.16 -11.46 -17.41
N GLU A 127 15.42 -10.65 -16.38
CA GLU A 127 16.31 -9.49 -16.43
C GLU A 127 17.25 -9.56 -15.22
N ARG A 128 18.53 -9.23 -15.41
CA ARG A 128 19.54 -9.29 -14.35
C ARG A 128 19.65 -7.95 -13.64
N LEU A 129 19.64 -7.97 -12.30
CA LEU A 129 19.83 -6.75 -11.50
C LEU A 129 21.11 -6.01 -11.89
N SER A 130 22.20 -6.74 -12.10
CA SER A 130 23.48 -6.19 -12.56
C SER A 130 23.35 -5.37 -13.85
N GLN A 131 22.64 -5.88 -14.85
CA GLN A 131 22.43 -5.16 -16.12
C GLN A 131 21.54 -3.93 -15.96
N ILE A 132 20.48 -4.05 -15.14
CA ILE A 132 19.59 -2.93 -14.83
C ILE A 132 20.41 -1.81 -14.16
N CYS A 133 21.24 -2.15 -13.17
CA CYS A 133 22.06 -1.17 -12.46
C CYS A 133 23.11 -0.52 -13.38
N GLU A 134 23.77 -1.30 -14.24
CA GLU A 134 24.72 -0.77 -15.23
C GLU A 134 24.05 0.19 -16.21
N GLN A 135 22.87 -0.17 -16.73
CA GLN A 135 22.11 0.64 -17.67
C GLN A 135 21.70 1.99 -17.09
N HIS A 136 21.26 2.01 -15.83
CA HIS A 136 20.78 3.23 -15.17
C HIS A 136 21.85 3.93 -14.32
N GLN A 137 23.07 3.37 -14.26
CA GLN A 137 24.17 3.85 -13.42
C GLN A 137 23.82 3.92 -11.93
N TRP A 138 22.97 3.02 -11.44
CA TRP A 138 22.59 2.93 -10.04
C TRP A 138 23.62 2.15 -9.22
N LYS A 139 23.91 2.63 -8.01
CA LYS A 139 24.83 1.97 -7.07
C LYS A 139 24.06 1.03 -6.16
N ASP A 140 23.36 1.61 -5.20
CA ASP A 140 22.49 0.89 -4.28
C ASP A 140 21.07 0.94 -4.82
N ILE A 141 20.35 -0.16 -4.66
CA ILE A 141 19.00 -0.30 -5.19
C ILE A 141 18.02 -0.78 -4.13
N VAL A 142 16.74 -0.55 -4.39
CA VAL A 142 15.62 -1.19 -3.72
C VAL A 142 14.87 -2.03 -4.73
N ILE A 143 14.61 -3.29 -4.38
CA ILE A 143 13.67 -4.14 -5.10
C ILE A 143 12.39 -4.32 -4.29
N LYS A 144 11.23 -4.30 -4.94
CA LYS A 144 9.93 -4.56 -4.29
C LYS A 144 8.85 -4.97 -5.30
N PRO A 145 7.80 -5.70 -4.91
CA PRO A 145 6.68 -6.00 -5.79
C PRO A 145 5.89 -4.74 -6.16
N ALA A 146 5.32 -4.73 -7.36
CA ALA A 146 4.44 -3.64 -7.83
C ALA A 146 3.20 -3.50 -6.93
N VAL A 147 2.60 -4.64 -6.56
CA VAL A 147 1.53 -4.73 -5.56
C VAL A 147 2.14 -5.11 -4.21
N SER A 148 2.22 -4.14 -3.29
CA SER A 148 2.86 -4.33 -1.97
C SER A 148 2.46 -3.22 -0.98
N GLY A 149 2.56 -3.53 0.32
CA GLY A 149 2.42 -2.60 1.44
C GLY A 149 3.28 -3.06 2.63
N ALA A 150 3.45 -2.21 3.65
CA ALA A 150 4.17 -2.56 4.89
C ALA A 150 5.58 -3.20 4.69
N ALA A 151 6.34 -2.73 3.69
CA ALA A 151 7.64 -3.27 3.28
C ALA A 151 7.62 -4.76 2.83
N PHE A 152 6.45 -5.30 2.46
CA PHE A 152 6.28 -6.64 1.93
C PHE A 152 7.25 -6.91 0.77
N LEU A 153 8.15 -7.89 0.97
CA LEU A 153 9.19 -8.30 0.02
C LEU A 153 10.02 -7.14 -0.54
N THR A 154 10.26 -6.12 0.29
CA THR A 154 11.07 -4.95 -0.06
C THR A 154 12.49 -5.13 0.49
N TYR A 155 13.49 -4.99 -0.37
CA TYR A 155 14.89 -5.19 0.01
C TYR A 155 15.73 -4.02 -0.49
N LYS A 156 16.49 -3.40 0.41
CA LYS A 156 17.66 -2.59 0.06
C LYS A 156 18.81 -3.54 -0.28
N ILE A 157 19.51 -3.28 -1.37
CA ILE A 157 20.65 -4.07 -1.83
C ILE A 157 21.79 -3.11 -2.13
N GLU A 158 22.89 -3.26 -1.40
CA GLU A 158 24.12 -2.51 -1.65
C GLU A 158 24.80 -2.99 -2.93
N ALA A 159 25.54 -2.10 -3.60
CA ALA A 159 26.18 -2.38 -4.89
C ALA A 159 27.01 -3.69 -4.90
N ASN A 160 27.73 -3.97 -3.82
CA ASN A 160 28.58 -5.15 -3.64
C ASN A 160 27.77 -6.45 -3.40
N GLU A 161 26.49 -6.35 -3.06
CA GLU A 161 25.59 -7.48 -2.80
C GLU A 161 24.74 -7.85 -4.01
N ILE A 162 24.62 -6.97 -5.02
CA ILE A 162 23.79 -7.18 -6.22
C ILE A 162 23.98 -8.58 -6.82
N PRO A 163 25.22 -9.06 -7.11
CA PRO A 163 25.40 -10.39 -7.70
C PRO A 163 24.87 -11.54 -6.83
N LYS A 164 24.88 -11.37 -5.49
CA LYS A 164 24.40 -12.39 -4.55
C LYS A 164 22.88 -12.41 -4.44
N LYS A 165 22.20 -11.32 -4.82
CA LYS A 165 20.74 -11.18 -4.72
C LYS A 165 20.02 -11.51 -6.03
N GLU A 166 20.73 -11.78 -7.12
CA GLU A 166 20.13 -12.17 -8.41
C GLU A 166 19.19 -13.37 -8.27
N GLY A 167 19.59 -14.43 -7.55
CA GLY A 167 18.74 -15.61 -7.34
C GLY A 167 17.42 -15.29 -6.63
N LEU A 168 17.47 -14.45 -5.59
CA LEU A 168 16.29 -13.96 -4.89
C LEU A 168 15.40 -13.16 -5.84
N PHE A 169 15.99 -12.23 -6.60
CA PHE A 169 15.24 -11.40 -7.54
C PHE A 169 14.54 -12.23 -8.62
N GLN A 170 15.24 -13.20 -9.22
CA GLN A 170 14.63 -14.10 -10.20
C GLN A 170 13.46 -14.89 -9.60
N GLN A 171 13.59 -15.39 -8.37
CA GLN A 171 12.50 -16.07 -7.68
C GLN A 171 11.29 -15.14 -7.48
N LEU A 172 11.50 -13.89 -7.07
CA LEU A 172 10.41 -12.94 -6.89
C LEU A 172 9.71 -12.62 -8.22
N VAL A 173 10.47 -12.46 -9.29
CA VAL A 173 9.93 -12.16 -10.63
C VAL A 173 9.14 -13.32 -11.20
N THR A 174 9.38 -14.59 -10.82
CA THR A 174 8.52 -15.70 -11.29
C THR A 174 7.09 -15.58 -10.76
N GLU A 175 6.91 -14.95 -9.60
CA GLU A 175 5.62 -14.85 -8.92
C GLU A 175 4.92 -13.50 -9.14
N ARG A 176 5.67 -12.41 -9.33
CA ARG A 176 5.15 -11.03 -9.25
C ARG A 176 5.85 -10.09 -10.23
N ASP A 177 5.15 -9.03 -10.60
CA ASP A 177 5.78 -7.85 -11.21
C ASP A 177 6.63 -7.14 -10.15
N MET A 178 7.86 -6.80 -10.51
CA MET A 178 8.85 -6.23 -9.60
C MET A 178 9.30 -4.84 -10.08
N LEU A 179 9.58 -3.98 -9.11
CA LEU A 179 10.23 -2.69 -9.32
C LEU A 179 11.68 -2.80 -8.84
N VAL A 180 12.59 -2.22 -9.61
CA VAL A 180 13.97 -1.91 -9.23
C VAL A 180 14.10 -0.40 -9.24
N GLN A 181 14.50 0.19 -8.12
CA GLN A 181 14.63 1.64 -7.94
C GLN A 181 16.00 1.96 -7.37
N GLU A 182 16.57 3.11 -7.75
CA GLU A 182 17.74 3.64 -7.07
C GLU A 182 17.42 3.93 -5.60
N TYR A 183 18.30 3.49 -4.70
CA TYR A 183 18.19 3.86 -3.30
C TYR A 183 18.49 5.35 -3.11
N GLN A 184 17.56 6.07 -2.49
CA GLN A 184 17.72 7.50 -2.25
C GLN A 184 18.37 7.71 -0.87
N GLU A 185 19.65 8.09 -0.85
CA GLU A 185 20.42 8.30 0.40
C GLU A 185 19.77 9.31 1.36
N THR A 186 19.06 10.29 0.81
CA THR A 186 18.30 11.30 1.58
C THR A 186 17.25 10.68 2.49
N ILE A 187 16.76 9.47 2.21
CA ILE A 187 15.81 8.77 3.11
C ILE A 187 16.48 8.46 4.45
N THR A 188 17.76 8.07 4.48
CA THR A 188 18.48 7.82 5.73
C THR A 188 18.84 9.11 6.44
N GLU A 189 19.25 10.13 5.70
CA GLU A 189 19.74 11.39 6.27
C GLU A 189 18.61 12.32 6.74
N MET A 190 17.57 12.45 5.92
CA MET A 190 16.49 13.43 6.10
C MET A 190 15.16 12.76 6.48
N GLY A 191 14.94 11.51 6.06
CA GLY A 191 13.67 10.80 6.19
C GLY A 191 12.77 10.97 4.97
N GLU A 192 11.54 10.47 5.09
CA GLU A 192 10.49 10.56 4.08
C GLU A 192 9.31 11.36 4.66
N ALA A 193 8.83 12.35 3.91
CA ALA A 193 7.66 13.15 4.30
C ALA A 193 6.39 12.60 3.65
N SER A 194 5.39 12.24 4.46
CA SER A 194 4.04 11.92 4.01
C SER A 194 3.13 13.13 4.23
N LEU A 195 2.49 13.61 3.17
CA LEU A 195 1.61 14.78 3.20
C LEU A 195 0.14 14.34 3.17
N MET A 196 -0.67 14.86 4.10
CA MET A 196 -2.09 14.54 4.21
C MET A 196 -2.92 15.64 3.55
N VAL A 197 -3.74 15.24 2.58
CA VAL A 197 -4.60 16.14 1.80
C VAL A 197 -6.06 15.72 2.00
N PHE A 198 -6.90 16.66 2.42
CA PHE A 198 -8.35 16.45 2.54
C PHE A 198 -9.09 17.42 1.62
N ASN A 199 -9.98 16.88 0.79
CA ASN A 199 -10.73 17.65 -0.22
C ASN A 199 -9.83 18.55 -1.10
N GLY A 200 -8.68 18.02 -1.51
CA GLY A 200 -7.69 18.74 -2.32
C GLY A 200 -6.86 19.78 -1.57
N GLN A 201 -7.04 19.96 -0.26
CA GLN A 201 -6.29 20.91 0.57
C GLN A 201 -5.28 20.20 1.46
N TYR A 202 -4.04 20.69 1.47
CA TYR A 202 -3.03 20.25 2.43
C TYR A 202 -3.47 20.53 3.86
N THR A 203 -3.19 19.60 4.78
CA THR A 203 -3.54 19.74 6.19
C THR A 203 -2.34 19.66 7.11
N HIS A 204 -1.60 18.55 7.05
CA HIS A 204 -0.44 18.29 7.89
C HIS A 204 0.49 17.27 7.21
N ALA A 205 1.68 17.08 7.76
CA ALA A 205 2.64 16.10 7.28
C ALA A 205 3.28 15.32 8.43
N ILE A 206 3.72 14.10 8.16
CA ILE A 206 4.55 13.29 9.06
C ILE A 206 5.90 13.09 8.39
N LEU A 207 6.98 13.29 9.15
CA LEU A 207 8.33 12.95 8.72
C LEU A 207 8.74 11.62 9.34
N LYS A 208 8.79 10.57 8.51
CA LYS A 208 9.28 9.26 8.91
C LYS A 208 10.79 9.21 8.75
N LYS A 209 11.52 9.09 9.84
CA LYS A 209 12.97 8.88 9.82
C LYS A 209 13.29 7.40 9.96
N ALA A 210 14.28 6.92 9.20
CA ALA A 210 14.80 5.57 9.37
C ALA A 210 15.32 5.40 10.81
N LYS A 211 14.99 4.29 11.44
CA LYS A 211 15.60 3.91 12.72
C LYS A 211 16.91 3.19 12.41
N ALA A 212 17.81 3.13 13.40
CA ALA A 212 19.00 2.32 13.27
C ALA A 212 18.60 0.85 13.02
N GLY A 213 18.95 0.32 11.84
CA GLY A 213 18.62 -1.04 11.41
C GLY A 213 17.40 -1.18 10.49
N ASP A 214 16.70 -0.08 10.16
CA ASP A 214 15.67 -0.02 9.11
C ASP A 214 16.25 0.41 7.75
#